data_AF-A0A814WYB6-F1
#
_entry.id   AF-A0A814WYB6-F1
#
_cell.length_a   1.000
_cell.length_b   1.000
_cell.length_c   1.000
_cell.angle_alpha   90.00
_cell.angle_beta   90.00
_cell.angle_gamma   90.00
#
_symmetry.space_group_name_H-M   'P 1'
#
loop_
_entity.id
_entity.type
_entity.pdbx_description
1 polymer ?
#
loop_
_entity_poly.entity_id
_entity_poly.type
_entity_poly.pdbx_seq_one_letter_code
_entity_poly.pdbx_strand_id
1 'polypeptide(L)'
;MFYSWQEPVSPFINLYSTSTIPEQIEQQNSLLELVMEQKPANGHLVLHHDKLILILYYLMYYHIKSIRPFSLFDTKGIHAFFTDLYSHPLVTDDVDSTISNKRQLFFSHLLNTIFEQHDNTKQFDEKIFEYILRLSTDMLVDHEYIRRHYISLLYAYNYDYLAINEENRIYDRQALAFQLLTIAGLRLNYIIDGNVDSTTKMSVKSLEIRAKTSSTLKTWLASLTTLVDYKVQPCSLDAIQTMLTRIACYLPQTNLSQSNLAQEMIELVQQLKR
;
A
#
# COMPACT_ATOMS: atom_id res chain seq x y z
N MET A 1 -19.93 -24.63 -18.54
CA MET A 1 -20.48 -25.08 -17.24
C MET A 1 -20.60 -23.86 -16.36
N PHE A 2 -21.81 -23.31 -16.23
CA PHE A 2 -22.10 -22.16 -15.38
C PHE A 2 -22.35 -22.68 -13.96
N TYR A 3 -21.52 -22.27 -12.99
CA TYR A 3 -21.84 -22.43 -11.58
C TYR A 3 -22.71 -21.25 -11.15
N SER A 4 -23.96 -21.52 -10.79
CA SER A 4 -24.84 -20.56 -10.14
C SER A 4 -24.35 -20.30 -8.72
N TRP A 5 -23.84 -19.10 -8.46
CA TRP A 5 -23.64 -18.62 -7.10
C TRP A 5 -25.02 -18.40 -6.46
N GLN A 6 -25.35 -19.19 -5.43
CA GLN A 6 -26.45 -18.87 -4.52
C GLN A 6 -25.91 -17.91 -3.45
N GLU A 7 -26.62 -16.80 -3.23
CA GLU A 7 -26.32 -15.88 -2.15
C GLU A 7 -26.39 -16.62 -0.80
N PRO A 8 -25.46 -16.35 0.14
CA PRO A 8 -25.58 -16.87 1.48
C PRO A 8 -26.79 -16.21 2.16
N VAL A 9 -27.73 -17.03 2.63
CA VAL A 9 -28.88 -16.58 3.41
C VAL A 9 -28.33 -15.84 4.64
N SER A 10 -28.69 -14.56 4.75
CA SER A 10 -28.30 -13.71 5.87
C SER A 10 -28.74 -14.34 7.20
N PRO A 11 -27.90 -14.36 8.25
CA PRO A 11 -28.26 -14.93 9.55
C PRO A 11 -29.16 -14.00 10.37
N PHE A 12 -29.67 -12.90 9.79
CA PHE A 12 -30.57 -12.00 10.47
C PHE A 12 -31.93 -12.67 10.66
N ILE A 13 -32.16 -13.08 11.90
CA ILE A 13 -33.42 -13.56 12.45
C ILE A 13 -34.55 -12.62 12.00
N ASN A 14 -35.56 -13.19 11.36
CA ASN A 14 -36.75 -12.50 10.93
C ASN A 14 -37.53 -12.02 12.17
N LEU A 15 -37.42 -10.72 12.50
CA LEU A 15 -37.90 -10.13 13.76
C LEU A 15 -39.43 -10.02 13.92
N TYR A 16 -40.22 -10.55 12.99
CA TYR A 16 -41.68 -10.41 13.02
C TYR A 16 -42.38 -11.66 12.48
N SER A 17 -42.40 -12.75 13.25
CA SER A 17 -43.35 -13.84 13.04
C SER A 17 -44.09 -14.12 14.33
N THR A 18 -45.27 -13.51 14.48
CA THR A 18 -46.25 -13.83 15.51
C THR A 18 -46.97 -15.12 15.11
N SER A 19 -46.65 -16.22 15.78
CA SER A 19 -47.46 -17.44 15.77
C SER A 19 -47.88 -17.78 17.20
N THR A 20 -49.18 -17.96 17.35
CA THR A 20 -49.98 -18.04 18.56
C THR A 20 -49.92 -19.40 19.26
N ILE A 21 -50.11 -19.42 20.60
CA ILE A 21 -50.52 -20.53 21.53
C ILE A 21 -49.36 -21.22 22.32
N PRO A 22 -49.47 -21.56 23.63
CA PRO A 22 -50.14 -20.92 24.80
C PRO A 22 -49.21 -20.74 26.04
N GLU A 23 -49.65 -19.93 27.00
CA GLU A 23 -49.23 -19.78 28.41
C GLU A 23 -48.08 -20.66 28.97
N GLN A 24 -46.85 -20.24 28.70
CA GLN A 24 -45.82 -20.10 29.74
C GLN A 24 -45.26 -18.69 29.57
N ILE A 25 -45.70 -17.74 30.41
CA ILE A 25 -45.10 -16.41 30.47
C ILE A 25 -43.78 -16.56 31.20
N GLU A 26 -42.79 -17.20 30.56
CA GLU A 26 -41.43 -16.73 30.74
C GLU A 26 -41.44 -15.31 30.18
N GLN A 27 -41.07 -14.32 31.00
CA GLN A 27 -40.73 -13.00 30.50
C GLN A 27 -39.62 -13.20 29.46
N GLN A 28 -40.01 -13.32 28.18
CA GLN A 28 -39.06 -13.20 27.10
C GLN A 28 -38.70 -11.72 27.05
N ASN A 29 -37.67 -11.38 27.82
CA ASN A 29 -37.00 -10.09 27.71
C ASN A 29 -36.76 -9.84 26.22
N SER A 30 -37.18 -8.67 25.74
CA SER A 30 -36.89 -8.27 24.37
C SER A 30 -35.38 -8.34 24.14
N LEU A 31 -34.94 -8.57 22.90
CA LEU A 31 -33.51 -8.55 22.57
C LEU A 31 -32.85 -7.24 23.03
N LEU A 32 -33.59 -6.13 23.00
CA LEU A 32 -33.14 -4.85 23.52
C LEU A 32 -32.90 -4.88 25.03
N GLU A 33 -33.83 -5.41 25.82
CA GLU A 33 -33.67 -5.57 27.28
C GLU A 33 -32.50 -6.49 27.61
N LEU A 34 -32.35 -7.61 26.89
CA LEU A 34 -31.19 -8.51 27.06
C LEU A 34 -29.86 -7.82 26.74
N VAL A 35 -29.82 -6.95 25.72
CA VAL A 35 -28.63 -6.15 25.38
C VAL A 35 -28.35 -5.08 26.43
N MET A 36 -29.39 -4.45 26.98
CA MET A 36 -29.25 -3.45 28.04
C MET A 36 -28.74 -4.04 29.37
N GLU A 37 -29.03 -5.32 29.62
CA GLU A 37 -28.53 -6.06 30.78
C GLU A 37 -27.07 -6.53 30.63
N GLN A 38 -26.52 -6.53 29.40
CA GLN A 38 -25.11 -6.88 29.20
C GLN A 38 -24.19 -5.78 29.72
N LYS A 39 -23.12 -6.18 30.39
CA LYS A 39 -22.01 -5.28 30.69
C LYS A 39 -21.44 -4.74 29.37
N PRO A 40 -21.16 -3.44 29.22
CA PRO A 40 -20.53 -2.93 28.00
C PRO A 40 -19.11 -3.48 27.88
N ALA A 41 -18.76 -3.96 26.67
CA ALA A 41 -17.40 -4.34 26.35
C ALA A 41 -16.46 -3.13 26.38
N ASN A 42 -15.19 -3.36 26.69
CA ASN A 42 -14.16 -2.36 26.57
C ASN A 42 -13.90 -2.07 25.08
N GLY A 43 -14.37 -0.92 24.61
CA GLY A 43 -14.24 -0.50 23.21
C GLY A 43 -12.79 -0.43 22.72
N HIS A 44 -11.83 -0.05 23.58
CA HIS A 44 -10.41 -0.04 23.21
C HIS A 44 -9.88 -1.45 22.97
N LEU A 45 -10.31 -2.41 23.78
CA LEU A 45 -9.94 -3.81 23.61
C LEU A 45 -10.58 -4.38 22.35
N VAL A 46 -11.83 -4.06 22.06
CA VAL A 46 -12.50 -4.43 20.80
C VAL A 46 -11.73 -3.89 19.58
N LEU A 47 -11.35 -2.61 19.58
CA LEU A 47 -10.55 -2.01 18.52
C LEU A 47 -9.16 -2.66 18.40
N HIS A 48 -8.55 -3.07 19.52
CA HIS A 48 -7.29 -3.81 19.50
C HIS A 48 -7.43 -5.17 18.83
N HIS A 49 -8.51 -5.91 19.13
CA HIS A 49 -8.85 -7.16 18.44
C HIS A 49 -9.15 -6.96 16.95
N ASP A 50 -9.86 -5.89 16.59
CA ASP A 50 -10.16 -5.54 15.19
C ASP A 50 -8.87 -5.39 14.37
N LYS A 51 -7.84 -4.70 14.90
CA LYS A 51 -6.53 -4.58 14.25
C LYS A 51 -5.92 -5.96 13.95
N LEU A 52 -5.95 -6.89 14.90
CA LEU A 52 -5.43 -8.24 14.69
C LEU A 52 -6.23 -9.00 13.65
N ILE A 53 -7.57 -8.89 13.66
CA ILE A 53 -8.45 -9.52 12.67
C ILE A 53 -8.13 -9.02 11.27
N LEU A 54 -7.99 -7.69 11.09
CA LEU A 54 -7.64 -7.10 9.81
C LEU A 54 -6.25 -7.53 9.32
N ILE A 55 -5.26 -7.60 10.22
CA ILE A 55 -3.92 -8.12 9.89
C ILE A 55 -4.03 -9.59 9.42
N LEU A 56 -4.75 -10.43 10.15
CA LEU A 56 -4.94 -11.83 9.79
C LEU A 56 -5.66 -11.97 8.44
N TYR A 57 -6.71 -11.16 8.22
CA TYR A 57 -7.41 -11.10 6.94
C TYR A 57 -6.45 -10.80 5.79
N TYR A 58 -5.64 -9.74 5.88
CA TYR A 58 -4.69 -9.39 4.83
C TYR A 58 -3.62 -10.46 4.60
N LEU A 59 -3.06 -11.03 5.68
CA LEU A 59 -2.07 -12.11 5.57
C LEU A 59 -2.66 -13.34 4.87
N MET A 60 -3.90 -13.71 5.19
CA MET A 60 -4.58 -14.85 4.58
C MET A 60 -4.96 -14.57 3.13
N TYR A 61 -5.58 -13.43 2.86
CA TYR A 61 -6.07 -13.04 1.54
C TYR A 61 -4.93 -12.90 0.52
N TYR A 62 -3.83 -12.26 0.92
CA TYR A 62 -2.64 -12.08 0.07
C TYR A 62 -1.60 -13.20 0.23
N HIS A 63 -1.92 -14.26 0.98
CA HIS A 63 -1.06 -15.42 1.20
C HIS A 63 0.36 -15.09 1.72
N ILE A 64 0.49 -14.07 2.57
CA ILE A 64 1.75 -13.62 3.15
C ILE A 64 2.12 -14.54 4.33
N LYS A 65 3.17 -15.36 4.15
CA LYS A 65 3.60 -16.38 5.15
C LYS A 65 4.81 -15.96 5.99
N SER A 66 5.53 -14.93 5.58
CA SER A 66 6.80 -14.49 6.19
C SER A 66 6.61 -13.71 7.49
N ILE A 67 5.38 -13.30 7.82
CA ILE A 67 5.09 -12.37 8.91
C ILE A 67 4.30 -13.07 10.01
N ARG A 68 4.78 -12.95 11.25
CA ARG A 68 4.05 -13.43 12.43
C ARG A 68 3.12 -12.31 12.93
N PRO A 69 1.79 -12.50 12.98
CA PRO A 69 0.85 -11.43 13.34
C PRO A 69 1.18 -10.77 14.69
N PHE A 70 1.47 -11.58 15.71
CA PHE A 70 1.80 -11.08 17.05
C PHE A 70 3.11 -10.30 17.11
N SER A 71 4.01 -10.44 16.14
CA SER A 71 5.28 -9.67 16.12
C SER A 71 5.09 -8.18 15.89
N LEU A 72 3.88 -7.76 15.47
CA LEU A 72 3.48 -6.37 15.27
C LEU A 72 2.94 -5.72 16.56
N PHE A 73 2.87 -6.48 17.65
CA PHE A 73 2.38 -6.03 18.94
C PHE A 73 3.47 -6.17 20.01
N ASP A 74 3.39 -5.33 21.03
CA ASP A 74 4.25 -5.43 22.20
C ASP A 74 3.72 -6.52 23.15
N THR A 75 4.50 -6.84 24.17
CA THR A 75 4.12 -7.89 25.12
C THR A 75 2.76 -7.61 25.78
N LYS A 76 2.46 -6.35 26.13
CA LYS A 76 1.17 -6.00 26.75
C LYS A 76 0.02 -6.13 25.76
N GLY A 77 0.19 -5.65 24.53
CA GLY A 77 -0.78 -5.82 23.45
C GLY A 77 -1.03 -7.29 23.13
N ILE A 78 -0.01 -8.15 23.16
CA ILE A 78 -0.20 -9.60 22.99
C ILE A 78 -1.03 -10.17 24.13
N HIS A 79 -0.72 -9.82 25.39
CA HIS A 79 -1.49 -10.31 26.54
C HIS A 79 -2.95 -9.85 26.50
N ALA A 80 -3.22 -8.64 26.03
CA ALA A 80 -4.58 -8.10 25.94
C ALA A 80 -5.51 -8.99 25.09
N PHE A 81 -5.01 -9.64 24.03
CA PHE A 81 -5.81 -10.55 23.21
C PHE A 81 -6.36 -11.78 23.94
N PHE A 82 -5.80 -12.11 25.11
CA PHE A 82 -6.19 -13.27 25.90
C PHE A 82 -6.89 -12.88 27.21
N THR A 83 -7.35 -11.63 27.30
CA THR A 83 -8.14 -11.11 28.43
C THR A 83 -9.61 -11.00 28.05
N ASP A 84 -10.48 -10.98 29.06
CA ASP A 84 -11.92 -10.79 28.87
C ASP A 84 -12.19 -9.41 28.22
N LEU A 85 -13.11 -9.36 27.24
CA LEU A 85 -13.52 -8.11 26.58
C LEU A 85 -14.08 -7.06 27.55
N TYR A 86 -14.52 -7.45 28.75
CA TYR A 86 -14.98 -6.54 29.79
C TYR A 86 -13.85 -6.02 30.70
N SER A 87 -12.61 -6.43 30.44
CA SER A 87 -11.42 -6.05 31.20
C SER A 87 -10.75 -4.78 30.65
N HIS A 88 -9.89 -4.16 31.45
CA HIS A 88 -9.18 -2.93 31.10
C HIS A 88 -7.65 -3.14 31.17
N PRO A 89 -7.09 -3.95 30.25
CA PRO A 89 -5.65 -4.17 30.24
C PRO A 89 -4.93 -2.86 29.91
N LEU A 90 -3.75 -2.69 30.50
CA LEU A 90 -2.85 -1.58 30.17
C LEU A 90 -2.26 -1.81 28.78
N VAL A 91 -2.90 -1.26 27.74
CA VAL A 91 -2.33 -1.14 26.39
C VAL A 91 -1.75 0.27 26.30
N THR A 92 -0.42 0.36 26.15
CA THR A 92 0.27 1.65 26.04
C THR A 92 0.45 2.03 24.58
N ASP A 93 0.21 3.31 24.26
CA ASP A 93 0.53 3.89 22.95
C ASP A 93 2.04 4.15 22.76
N ASP A 94 2.83 3.98 23.83
CA ASP A 94 4.29 4.03 23.77
C ASP A 94 4.83 2.73 23.14
N VAL A 95 5.11 2.82 21.84
CA VAL A 95 5.55 1.70 21.01
C VAL A 95 7.06 1.81 20.82
N ASP A 96 7.79 0.78 21.27
CA ASP A 96 9.23 0.69 21.01
C ASP A 96 9.52 0.82 19.51
N SER A 97 10.58 1.55 19.18
CA SER A 97 11.15 1.74 17.85
C SER A 97 11.24 0.44 17.05
N THR A 98 11.57 -0.68 17.68
CA THR A 98 11.62 -2.01 17.04
C THR A 98 10.26 -2.43 16.50
N ILE A 99 9.21 -2.24 17.28
CA ILE A 99 7.83 -2.61 16.90
C ILE A 99 7.31 -1.63 15.84
N SER A 100 7.57 -0.34 16.01
CA SER A 100 7.23 0.67 15.01
C SER A 100 7.85 0.33 13.64
N ASN A 101 9.14 -0.01 13.62
CA ASN A 101 9.84 -0.45 12.40
C ASN A 101 9.22 -1.73 11.81
N LYS A 102 8.87 -2.73 12.63
CA LYS A 102 8.21 -3.95 12.14
C LYS A 102 6.84 -3.66 11.51
N ARG A 103 6.06 -2.75 12.11
CA ARG A 103 4.76 -2.33 11.58
C ARG A 103 4.93 -1.60 10.25
N GLN A 104 5.86 -0.66 10.16
CA GLN A 104 6.17 0.04 8.92
C GLN A 104 6.57 -0.95 7.81
N LEU A 105 7.48 -1.89 8.11
CA LEU A 105 7.89 -2.93 7.17
C LEU A 105 6.73 -3.84 6.75
N PHE A 106 5.83 -4.19 7.67
CA PHE A 106 4.62 -4.95 7.36
C PHE A 106 3.74 -4.22 6.34
N PHE A 107 3.44 -2.94 6.56
CA PHE A 107 2.57 -2.20 5.63
C PHE A 107 3.24 -1.95 4.27
N SER A 108 4.55 -1.70 4.24
CA SER A 108 5.29 -1.63 2.97
C SER A 108 5.24 -2.95 2.21
N HIS A 109 5.43 -4.08 2.92
CA HIS A 109 5.36 -5.40 2.31
C HIS A 109 3.96 -5.74 1.82
N LEU A 110 2.93 -5.45 2.63
CA LEU A 110 1.53 -5.63 2.25
C LEU A 110 1.20 -4.85 0.98
N LEU A 111 1.56 -3.57 0.92
CA LEU A 111 1.35 -2.76 -0.28
C LEU A 111 2.10 -3.34 -1.48
N ASN A 112 3.36 -3.74 -1.34
CA ASN A 112 4.09 -4.39 -2.43
C ASN A 112 3.35 -5.65 -2.92
N THR A 113 2.91 -6.52 -2.01
CA THR A 113 2.20 -7.76 -2.35
C THR A 113 0.86 -7.47 -3.05
N ILE A 114 0.12 -6.46 -2.62
CA ILE A 114 -1.14 -6.06 -3.26
C ILE A 114 -0.91 -5.72 -4.73
N PHE A 115 0.10 -4.88 -5.01
CA PHE A 115 0.41 -4.49 -6.38
C PHE A 115 0.98 -5.65 -7.20
N GLU A 116 1.81 -6.50 -6.60
CA GLU A 116 2.38 -7.68 -7.28
C GLU A 116 1.31 -8.71 -7.67
N GLN A 117 0.29 -8.89 -6.83
CA GLN A 117 -0.80 -9.85 -7.06
C GLN A 117 -1.98 -9.24 -7.83
N HIS A 118 -1.96 -7.92 -8.07
CA HIS A 118 -3.03 -7.25 -8.79
C HIS A 118 -3.03 -7.66 -10.27
N ASP A 119 -4.22 -8.01 -10.77
CA ASP A 119 -4.44 -8.33 -12.18
C ASP A 119 -4.52 -7.03 -12.99
N ASN A 120 -3.51 -6.76 -13.82
CA ASN A 120 -3.41 -5.55 -14.65
C ASN A 120 -4.57 -5.37 -15.64
N THR A 121 -5.43 -6.38 -15.84
CA THR A 121 -6.65 -6.24 -16.65
C THR A 121 -7.82 -5.61 -15.90
N LYS A 122 -7.74 -5.53 -14.57
CA LYS A 122 -8.78 -4.98 -13.70
C LYS A 122 -8.45 -3.55 -13.28
N GLN A 123 -9.49 -2.80 -12.93
CA GLN A 123 -9.31 -1.50 -12.30
C GLN A 123 -8.79 -1.71 -10.87
N PHE A 124 -7.77 -0.95 -10.50
CA PHE A 124 -7.25 -0.92 -9.14
C PHE A 124 -8.30 -0.34 -8.19
N ASP A 125 -8.67 -1.09 -7.15
CA ASP A 125 -9.60 -0.61 -6.13
C ASP A 125 -8.88 0.36 -5.18
N GLU A 126 -9.03 1.66 -5.43
CA GLU A 126 -8.44 2.74 -4.63
C GLU A 126 -8.83 2.67 -3.14
N LYS A 127 -10.02 2.11 -2.82
CA LYS A 127 -10.50 2.02 -1.43
C LYS A 127 -9.63 1.12 -0.57
N ILE A 128 -8.90 0.18 -1.17
CA ILE A 128 -8.00 -0.68 -0.41
C ILE A 128 -6.94 0.14 0.33
N PHE A 129 -6.46 1.22 -0.30
CA PHE A 129 -5.46 2.08 0.30
C PHE A 129 -6.03 2.84 1.50
N GLU A 130 -7.29 3.27 1.46
CA GLU A 130 -7.95 3.93 2.59
C GLU A 130 -8.03 3.00 3.81
N TYR A 131 -8.38 1.72 3.61
CA TYR A 131 -8.41 0.74 4.69
C TYR A 131 -7.03 0.46 5.28
N ILE A 132 -6.00 0.35 4.43
CA ILE A 132 -4.61 0.13 4.85
C ILE A 132 -4.08 1.34 5.60
N LEU A 133 -4.36 2.55 5.11
CA LEU A 133 -3.93 3.79 5.73
C LEU A 133 -4.60 3.99 7.09
N ARG A 134 -5.89 3.67 7.21
CA ARG A 134 -6.59 3.68 8.50
C ARG A 134 -5.95 2.70 9.48
N LEU A 135 -5.76 1.44 9.06
CA LEU A 135 -5.16 0.43 9.92
C LEU A 135 -3.72 0.78 10.31
N SER A 136 -2.92 1.35 9.40
CA SER A 136 -1.54 1.76 9.71
C SER A 136 -1.49 2.94 10.68
N THR A 137 -2.43 3.88 10.55
CA THR A 137 -2.61 4.99 11.49
C THR A 137 -3.01 4.47 12.87
N ASP A 138 -3.96 3.55 12.94
CA ASP A 138 -4.40 2.90 14.18
C ASP A 138 -3.27 2.05 14.84
N MET A 139 -2.29 1.64 14.04
CA MET A 139 -1.07 0.95 14.46
C MET A 139 0.11 1.91 14.68
N LEU A 140 -0.13 3.23 14.71
CA LEU A 140 0.87 4.27 15.00
C LEU A 140 2.07 4.25 14.02
N VAL A 141 1.80 3.92 12.76
CA VAL A 141 2.79 4.01 11.67
C VAL A 141 2.70 5.38 11.02
N ASP A 142 3.83 5.92 10.57
CA ASP A 142 3.86 7.20 9.86
C ASP A 142 3.01 7.13 8.58
N HIS A 143 1.84 7.77 8.66
CA HIS A 143 0.87 7.87 7.58
C HIS A 143 1.47 8.50 6.31
N GLU A 144 2.43 9.42 6.46
CA GLU A 144 3.03 10.12 5.33
C GLU A 144 4.03 9.21 4.61
N TYR A 145 4.84 8.47 5.36
CA TYR A 145 5.68 7.42 4.82
C TYR A 145 4.88 6.40 4.01
N ILE A 146 3.76 5.89 4.57
CA ILE A 146 2.90 4.91 3.88
C ILE A 146 2.29 5.49 2.61
N ARG A 147 1.84 6.74 2.62
CA ARG A 147 1.30 7.40 1.43
C ARG A 147 2.37 7.61 0.35
N ARG A 148 3.59 8.04 0.70
CA ARG A 148 4.67 8.18 -0.29
C ARG A 148 5.06 6.83 -0.89
N HIS A 149 5.06 5.76 -0.10
CA HIS A 149 5.29 4.39 -0.59
C HIS A 149 4.20 3.94 -1.56
N TYR A 150 2.93 4.20 -1.23
CA TYR A 150 1.80 3.92 -2.11
C TYR A 150 1.89 4.68 -3.44
N ILE A 151 2.20 5.98 -3.42
CA ILE A 151 2.40 6.78 -4.64
C ILE A 151 3.55 6.21 -5.48
N SER A 152 4.65 5.79 -4.84
CA SER A 152 5.78 5.16 -5.51
C SER A 152 5.36 3.86 -6.22
N LEU A 153 4.51 3.05 -5.59
CA LEU A 153 3.94 1.84 -6.20
C LEU A 153 2.97 2.14 -7.34
N LEU A 154 2.11 3.15 -7.21
CA LEU A 154 1.23 3.58 -8.30
C LEU A 154 2.05 3.94 -9.54
N TYR A 155 3.13 4.71 -9.39
CA TYR A 155 4.07 4.92 -10.49
C TYR A 155 4.76 3.63 -10.91
N ALA A 156 5.30 2.80 -10.01
CA ALA A 156 5.97 1.58 -10.42
C ALA A 156 5.09 0.66 -11.29
N TYR A 157 3.78 0.63 -11.03
CA TYR A 157 2.79 -0.21 -11.73
C TYR A 157 1.96 0.51 -12.81
N ASN A 158 2.40 1.70 -13.26
CA ASN A 158 1.77 2.43 -14.38
C ASN A 158 0.34 2.96 -14.10
N TYR A 159 0.05 3.29 -12.85
CA TYR A 159 -1.15 4.00 -12.39
C TYR A 159 -0.89 5.48 -12.13
N ASP A 160 -0.16 6.16 -13.03
CA ASP A 160 0.29 7.54 -12.88
C ASP A 160 -0.86 8.52 -12.61
N TYR A 161 -2.03 8.29 -13.23
CA TYR A 161 -3.20 9.13 -13.03
C TYR A 161 -3.68 9.12 -11.56
N LEU A 162 -3.63 7.96 -10.89
CA LEU A 162 -3.94 7.84 -9.46
C LEU A 162 -2.83 8.46 -8.62
N ALA A 163 -1.57 8.23 -9.01
CA ALA A 163 -0.42 8.75 -8.29
C ALA A 163 -0.48 10.28 -8.20
N ILE A 164 -0.75 10.93 -9.34
CA ILE A 164 -0.89 12.39 -9.45
C ILE A 164 -2.01 12.93 -8.54
N ASN A 165 -3.12 12.20 -8.41
CA ASN A 165 -4.21 12.61 -7.52
C ASN A 165 -3.78 12.60 -6.05
N GLU A 166 -3.04 11.56 -5.64
CA GLU A 166 -2.58 11.39 -4.25
C GLU A 166 -1.40 12.29 -3.87
N GLU A 167 -0.57 12.71 -4.83
CA GLU A 167 0.57 13.61 -4.58
C GLU A 167 0.18 14.91 -3.85
N ASN A 168 -1.02 15.44 -4.13
CA ASN A 168 -1.48 16.69 -3.53
C ASN A 168 -1.68 16.58 -2.01
N ARG A 169 -1.79 15.35 -1.49
CA ARG A 169 -1.99 15.03 -0.06
C ARG A 169 -0.68 14.75 0.68
N ILE A 170 0.46 14.99 0.04
CA ILE A 170 1.79 14.88 0.64
C ILE A 170 2.31 16.24 1.08
N TYR A 171 2.84 16.29 2.29
CA TYR A 171 3.42 17.49 2.88
C TYR A 171 4.90 17.63 2.47
N ASP A 172 5.71 16.61 2.73
CA ASP A 172 7.11 16.50 2.34
C ASP A 172 7.24 16.02 0.88
N ARG A 173 7.00 16.97 -0.03
CA ARG A 173 7.14 16.74 -1.47
C ARG A 173 8.59 16.49 -1.88
N GLN A 174 9.56 16.96 -1.11
CA GLN A 174 10.97 16.73 -1.38
C GLN A 174 11.34 15.27 -1.13
N ALA A 175 10.94 14.68 0.00
CA ALA A 175 11.14 13.26 0.26
C ALA A 175 10.44 12.40 -0.80
N LEU A 176 9.24 12.79 -1.22
CA LEU A 176 8.55 12.13 -2.33
C LEU A 176 9.36 12.22 -3.64
N ALA A 177 9.88 13.39 -3.99
CA ALA A 177 10.68 13.59 -5.20
C ALA A 177 11.88 12.65 -5.27
N PHE A 178 12.58 12.46 -4.15
CA PHE A 178 13.71 11.54 -4.09
C PHE A 178 13.28 10.08 -4.31
N GLN A 179 12.15 9.65 -3.74
CA GLN A 179 11.61 8.31 -3.97
C GLN A 179 11.17 8.12 -5.42
N LEU A 180 10.46 9.12 -5.98
CA LEU A 180 9.99 9.07 -7.36
C LEU A 180 11.14 9.12 -8.37
N LEU A 181 12.25 9.78 -8.06
CA LEU A 181 13.43 9.77 -8.91
C LEU A 181 13.95 8.34 -9.11
N THR A 182 13.99 7.53 -8.06
CA THR A 182 14.32 6.10 -8.15
C THR A 182 13.36 5.35 -9.07
N ILE A 183 12.05 5.58 -8.95
CA ILE A 183 11.04 4.92 -9.81
C ILE A 183 11.18 5.36 -11.27
N ALA A 184 11.42 6.64 -11.53
CA ALA A 184 11.65 7.16 -12.87
C ALA A 184 12.92 6.55 -13.50
N GLY A 185 13.99 6.41 -12.73
CA GLY A 185 15.21 5.71 -13.14
C GLY A 185 14.95 4.25 -13.48
N LEU A 186 14.22 3.51 -12.65
CA LEU A 186 13.85 2.12 -12.92
C LEU A 186 13.02 1.96 -14.21
N ARG A 187 12.01 2.82 -14.41
CA ARG A 187 11.20 2.85 -15.64
C ARG A 187 12.04 3.14 -16.88
N LEU A 188 12.95 4.10 -16.77
CA LEU A 188 13.85 4.45 -17.87
C LEU A 188 14.81 3.30 -18.19
N ASN A 189 15.35 2.65 -17.16
CA ASN A 189 16.23 1.49 -17.33
C ASN A 189 15.48 0.33 -18.00
N TYR A 190 14.21 0.10 -17.63
CA TYR A 190 13.34 -0.90 -18.26
C TYR A 190 13.18 -0.68 -19.78
N ILE A 191 12.99 0.57 -20.21
CA ILE A 191 12.93 0.92 -21.65
C ILE A 191 14.29 0.73 -22.31
N ILE A 192 15.36 1.21 -21.68
CA ILE A 192 16.72 1.14 -22.21
C ILE A 192 17.13 -0.32 -22.42
N ASP A 193 16.79 -1.23 -21.50
CA ASP A 193 17.08 -2.66 -21.63
C ASP A 193 16.28 -3.38 -22.74
N GLY A 194 15.42 -2.66 -23.45
CA GLY A 194 14.69 -3.18 -24.61
C GLY A 194 13.50 -4.06 -24.21
N ASN A 195 13.01 -3.94 -22.97
CA ASN A 195 11.85 -4.67 -22.49
C ASN A 195 10.51 -4.05 -22.92
N VAL A 196 10.54 -2.94 -23.66
CA VAL A 196 9.37 -2.36 -24.33
C VAL A 196 9.51 -2.64 -25.83
N ASP A 197 8.49 -3.26 -26.42
CA ASP A 197 8.28 -3.55 -27.83
C ASP A 197 9.51 -3.92 -28.68
N SER A 198 9.60 -5.21 -29.02
CA SER A 198 10.61 -5.88 -29.84
C SER A 198 10.67 -5.43 -31.30
N THR A 199 10.66 -4.13 -31.58
CA THR A 199 11.03 -3.59 -32.89
C THR A 199 12.52 -3.27 -32.89
N THR A 200 13.26 -3.92 -33.79
CA THR A 200 14.73 -3.86 -33.93
C THR A 200 15.29 -2.43 -33.97
N LYS A 201 14.49 -1.43 -34.39
CA LYS A 201 14.85 -0.01 -34.45
C LYS A 201 15.02 0.64 -33.06
N MET A 202 14.19 0.27 -32.08
CA MET A 202 14.28 0.84 -30.73
C MET A 202 15.47 0.27 -29.97
N SER A 203 15.83 -0.99 -30.23
CA SER A 203 17.04 -1.63 -29.68
C SER A 203 18.33 -0.95 -30.16
N VAL A 204 18.50 -0.67 -31.45
CA VAL A 204 19.70 0.02 -31.98
C VAL A 204 19.80 1.45 -31.43
N LYS A 205 18.68 2.19 -31.43
CA LYS A 205 18.62 3.54 -30.88
C LYS A 205 18.92 3.57 -29.37
N SER A 206 18.44 2.60 -28.60
CA SER A 206 18.77 2.46 -27.17
C SER A 206 20.27 2.23 -26.93
N LEU A 207 20.95 1.51 -27.82
CA LEU A 207 22.38 1.23 -27.74
C LEU A 207 23.22 2.47 -28.07
N GLU A 208 22.84 3.23 -29.10
CA GLU A 208 23.48 4.50 -29.45
C GLU A 208 23.29 5.57 -28.36
N ILE A 209 22.09 5.65 -27.79
CA ILE A 209 21.78 6.59 -26.72
C ILE A 209 22.50 6.20 -25.42
N ARG A 210 22.61 4.90 -25.12
CA ARG A 210 23.51 4.42 -24.06
C ARG A 210 24.93 4.89 -24.28
N ALA A 211 25.47 4.87 -25.50
CA ALA A 211 26.81 5.38 -25.74
C ALA A 211 26.96 6.88 -25.36
N LYS A 212 25.91 7.69 -25.59
CA LYS A 212 25.89 9.15 -25.34
C LYS A 212 25.55 9.58 -23.90
N THR A 213 25.06 8.67 -23.08
CA THR A 213 24.67 8.96 -21.68
C THR A 213 25.92 9.18 -20.80
N SER A 214 25.85 10.07 -19.80
CA SER A 214 26.95 10.32 -18.86
C SER A 214 27.35 9.04 -18.09
N SER A 215 28.61 8.95 -17.67
CA SER A 215 29.08 7.82 -16.84
C SER A 215 28.39 7.78 -15.47
N THR A 216 28.06 8.95 -14.91
CA THR A 216 27.33 9.09 -13.65
C THR A 216 25.94 8.48 -13.75
N LEU A 217 25.14 8.87 -14.76
CA LEU A 217 23.77 8.37 -14.92
C LEU A 217 23.76 6.86 -15.22
N LYS A 218 24.69 6.36 -16.04
CA LYS A 218 24.85 4.91 -16.27
C LYS A 218 25.11 4.14 -14.99
N THR A 219 26.05 4.61 -14.18
CA THR A 219 26.44 3.95 -12.92
C THR A 219 25.29 3.96 -11.92
N TRP A 220 24.56 5.06 -11.86
CA TRP A 220 23.38 5.18 -11.00
C TRP A 220 22.23 4.27 -11.48
N LEU A 221 21.86 4.28 -12.77
CA LEU A 221 20.83 3.38 -13.30
C LEU A 221 21.17 1.90 -13.07
N ALA A 222 22.44 1.53 -13.25
CA ALA A 222 22.92 0.18 -12.97
C ALA A 222 22.86 -0.17 -11.47
N SER A 223 23.03 0.80 -10.56
CA SER A 223 22.91 0.52 -9.12
C SER A 223 21.45 0.31 -8.70
N LEU A 224 20.49 0.95 -9.36
CA LEU A 224 19.06 0.81 -9.03
C LEU A 224 18.56 -0.63 -9.11
N THR A 225 19.05 -1.43 -10.07
CA THR A 225 18.63 -2.83 -10.25
C THR A 225 19.11 -3.77 -9.13
N THR A 226 20.06 -3.31 -8.31
CA THR A 226 20.65 -4.08 -7.21
C THR A 226 20.25 -3.58 -5.83
N LEU A 227 19.96 -2.29 -5.71
CA LEU A 227 19.68 -1.65 -4.42
C LEU A 227 18.20 -1.57 -4.06
N VAL A 228 17.32 -1.76 -5.04
CA VAL A 228 15.90 -1.42 -4.89
C VAL A 228 15.01 -2.59 -5.32
N ASP A 229 14.15 -3.04 -4.42
CA ASP A 229 13.20 -4.12 -4.65
C ASP A 229 11.84 -3.57 -5.16
N TYR A 230 11.89 -2.77 -6.23
CA TYR A 230 10.69 -2.37 -6.97
C TYR A 230 10.65 -3.11 -8.29
N LYS A 231 9.53 -3.78 -8.58
CA LYS A 231 9.17 -4.20 -9.92
C LYS A 231 8.49 -3.03 -10.63
N VAL A 232 8.92 -2.75 -11.86
CA VAL A 232 8.29 -1.72 -12.71
C VAL A 232 7.56 -2.38 -13.87
N GLN A 233 6.36 -1.88 -14.17
CA GLN A 233 5.58 -2.27 -15.33
C GLN A 233 5.96 -1.42 -16.56
N PRO A 234 5.77 -1.94 -17.79
CA PRO A 234 5.92 -1.16 -19.01
C PRO A 234 5.11 0.12 -18.96
N CYS A 235 5.72 1.24 -19.35
CA CYS A 235 5.07 2.54 -19.46
C CYS A 235 5.61 3.30 -20.68
N SER A 236 4.90 4.35 -21.08
CA SER A 236 5.31 5.16 -22.24
C SER A 236 6.42 6.17 -21.87
N LEU A 237 7.19 6.58 -22.87
CA LEU A 237 8.16 7.68 -22.70
C LEU A 237 7.47 9.00 -22.32
N ASP A 238 6.20 9.20 -22.67
CA ASP A 238 5.40 10.36 -22.25
C ASP A 238 5.08 10.34 -20.75
N ALA A 239 4.77 9.17 -20.19
CA ALA A 239 4.55 9.00 -18.76
C ALA A 239 5.82 9.32 -17.96
N ILE A 240 6.98 8.79 -18.40
CA ILE A 240 8.27 9.08 -17.76
C ILE A 240 8.60 10.57 -17.83
N GLN A 241 8.42 11.23 -18.98
CA GLN A 241 8.69 12.67 -19.11
C GLN A 241 7.80 13.50 -18.17
N THR A 242 6.51 13.17 -18.08
CA THR A 242 5.56 13.85 -17.21
C THR A 242 5.97 13.71 -15.75
N MET A 243 6.30 12.49 -15.32
CA MET A 243 6.80 12.19 -13.98
C MET A 243 8.08 12.97 -13.65
N LEU A 244 9.07 12.97 -14.54
CA LEU A 244 10.33 13.70 -14.34
C LEU A 244 10.15 15.21 -14.23
N THR A 245 9.22 15.77 -15.01
CA THR A 245 8.89 17.20 -14.93
C THR A 245 8.32 17.55 -13.55
N ARG A 246 7.45 16.70 -12.99
CA ARG A 246 6.92 16.88 -11.63
C ARG A 246 8.01 16.74 -10.56
N ILE A 247 8.87 15.73 -10.69
CA ILE A 247 10.02 15.54 -9.78
C ILE A 247 10.90 16.78 -9.76
N ALA A 248 11.21 17.35 -10.93
CA ALA A 248 12.01 18.57 -11.03
C ALA A 248 11.38 19.77 -10.30
N CYS A 249 10.04 19.88 -10.25
CA CYS A 249 9.36 20.92 -9.48
C CYS A 249 9.48 20.75 -7.96
N TYR A 250 9.72 19.53 -7.47
CA TYR A 250 9.80 19.24 -6.03
C TYR A 250 11.23 19.11 -5.51
N LEU A 251 12.22 18.94 -6.39
CA LEU A 251 13.62 18.85 -6.00
C LEU A 251 14.14 20.21 -5.51
N PRO A 252 14.87 20.24 -4.37
CA PRO A 252 15.44 21.47 -3.86
C PRO A 252 16.63 21.89 -4.73
N GLN A 253 16.75 23.19 -4.99
CA GLN A 253 17.89 23.75 -5.74
C GLN A 253 19.24 23.51 -5.04
N THR A 254 19.23 23.21 -3.74
CA THR A 254 20.43 22.92 -2.95
C THR A 254 20.99 21.52 -3.23
N ASN A 255 20.17 20.58 -3.72
CA ASN A 255 20.61 19.22 -4.03
C ASN A 255 20.90 19.09 -5.53
N LEU A 256 22.06 19.65 -5.93
CA LEU A 256 22.48 19.73 -7.33
C LEU A 256 22.66 18.34 -7.96
N SER A 257 23.09 17.32 -7.21
CA SER A 257 23.30 15.98 -7.78
C SER A 257 21.99 15.35 -8.25
N GLN A 258 20.94 15.40 -7.41
CA GLN A 258 19.63 14.86 -7.77
C GLN A 258 18.94 15.68 -8.86
N SER A 259 19.12 17.00 -8.84
CA SER A 259 18.60 17.90 -9.88
C SER A 259 19.27 17.65 -11.23
N ASN A 260 20.59 17.44 -11.25
CA ASN A 260 21.33 17.09 -12.46
C ASN A 260 20.90 15.71 -12.99
N LEU A 261 20.72 14.71 -12.11
CA LEU A 261 20.20 13.39 -12.53
C LEU A 261 18.81 13.51 -13.17
N ALA A 262 17.89 14.27 -12.58
CA ALA A 262 16.57 14.50 -13.15
C ALA A 262 16.65 15.16 -14.53
N GLN A 263 17.50 16.18 -14.67
CA GLN A 263 17.71 16.90 -15.94
C GLN A 263 18.31 16.00 -17.03
N GLU A 264 19.36 15.23 -16.70
CA GLU A 264 19.97 14.27 -17.62
C GLU A 264 18.95 13.20 -18.08
N MET A 265 18.08 12.72 -17.18
CA MET A 265 17.01 11.79 -17.55
C MET A 265 15.95 12.43 -18.46
N ILE A 266 15.59 13.70 -18.26
CA ILE A 266 14.66 14.42 -19.14
C ILE A 266 15.23 14.51 -20.57
N GLU A 267 16.50 14.91 -20.70
CA GLU A 267 17.19 14.99 -21.98
C GLU A 267 17.28 13.63 -22.66
N LEU A 268 17.56 12.58 -21.88
CA LEU A 268 17.61 11.20 -22.36
C LEU A 268 16.25 10.73 -22.91
N VAL A 269 15.15 11.00 -22.20
CA VAL A 269 13.79 10.69 -22.70
C VAL A 269 13.49 11.44 -24.00
N GLN A 270 13.89 12.71 -24.12
CA GLN A 270 13.70 13.48 -25.36
C GLN A 270 14.50 12.89 -26.53
N GLN A 271 15.72 12.42 -26.30
CA GLN A 271 16.52 11.74 -27.33
C GLN A 271 15.88 10.41 -27.74
N LEU A 272 15.32 9.65 -26.79
CA LEU A 272 14.63 8.38 -27.08
C LEU A 272 13.39 8.59 -27.94
N LYS A 273 12.72 9.75 -27.85
CA LYS A 273 11.55 10.10 -28.67
C LYS A 273 11.86 10.54 -30.11
N ARG A 274 13.05 11.12 -30.36
CA ARG A 274 13.47 11.66 -31.68
C ARG A 274 13.93 10.58 -32.65
#